data_AF-A0A7S0TYH7-F1
#
_entry.id   AF-A0A7S0TYH7-F1
#
_cell.length_a   1.000
_cell.length_b   1.000
_cell.length_c   1.000
_cell.angle_alpha   90.00
_cell.angle_beta   90.00
_cell.angle_gamma   90.00
#
_symmetry.space_group_name_H-M   'P 1'
#
loop_
_entity.id
_entity.type
_entity.pdbx_description
1 polymer ?
#
loop_
_entity_poly.entity_id
_entity_poly.type
_entity_poly.pdbx_seq_one_letter_code
_entity_poly.pdbx_strand_id
1 'polypeptide(L)'
;GGGGGGIAATLVGSAAPRPLLMQMAGTMGVGAITGLGVASKVGVTELPQLVAAFHSLVGVAAVATAFASMLIEGAHATLTHQVAVYTAAVIGAVTVTGSLVAFAKLQGLVKGSPFTLPFKRVLNAAMIIALFPLYQAFVGAGALAGLPALSLASLLAAIFGLIVTAGVGGR
;
A
#
# COMPACT_ATOMS: atom_id res chain seq x y z
N GLY A 1 15.13 17.79 -9.46
CA GLY A 1 13.70 17.80 -9.07
C GLY A 1 13.56 17.35 -7.61
N GLY A 2 12.52 17.80 -6.91
CA GLY A 2 12.37 17.63 -5.46
C GLY A 2 12.53 16.19 -4.92
N GLY A 3 12.12 15.16 -5.68
CA GLY A 3 12.23 13.76 -5.25
C GLY A 3 13.66 13.23 -5.14
N GLY A 4 14.57 13.61 -6.06
CA GLY A 4 15.97 13.17 -6.01
C GLY A 4 16.74 13.76 -4.84
N GLY A 5 16.42 15.00 -4.43
CA GLY A 5 17.03 15.64 -3.27
C GLY A 5 16.66 14.96 -1.96
N GLY A 6 15.41 14.54 -1.81
CA GLY A 6 14.95 13.79 -0.62
C GLY A 6 15.66 12.44 -0.47
N ILE A 7 15.79 11.67 -1.55
CA ILE A 7 16.50 10.38 -1.54
C ILE A 7 17.98 10.58 -1.18
N ALA A 8 18.63 11.60 -1.76
CA ALA A 8 20.02 11.89 -1.43
C ALA A 8 20.19 12.27 0.05
N ALA A 9 19.29 13.10 0.58
CA ALA A 9 19.32 13.52 1.98
C ALA A 9 19.13 12.33 2.94
N THR A 10 18.22 11.40 2.65
CA THR A 10 17.99 10.22 3.51
C THR A 10 19.15 9.22 3.44
N LEU A 11 19.74 9.00 2.25
CA LEU A 11 20.92 8.15 2.10
C LEU A 11 22.11 8.68 2.90
N VAL A 12 22.40 9.98 2.78
CA VAL A 12 23.48 10.63 3.54
C VAL A 12 23.18 10.61 5.04
N GLY A 13 21.93 10.90 5.44
CA GLY A 13 21.51 10.92 6.83
C GLY A 13 21.47 9.54 7.50
N SER A 14 21.34 8.45 6.74
CA SER A 14 21.25 7.08 7.27
C SER A 14 22.53 6.60 7.99
N ALA A 15 23.68 7.22 7.68
CA ALA A 15 25.01 6.78 8.13
C ALA A 15 25.28 5.27 7.96
N ALA A 16 24.63 4.65 6.97
CA ALA A 16 24.69 3.22 6.74
C ALA A 16 26.11 2.76 6.31
N PRO A 17 26.56 1.56 6.70
CA PRO A 17 27.84 1.03 6.26
C PRO A 17 27.84 0.79 4.74
N ARG A 18 29.02 0.90 4.12
CA ARG A 18 29.19 0.80 2.65
C ARG A 18 28.45 -0.38 1.99
N PRO A 19 28.44 -1.61 2.55
CA PRO A 19 27.69 -2.72 1.95
C PRO A 19 26.18 -2.46 1.87
N LEU A 20 25.59 -1.85 2.90
CA LEU A 20 24.15 -1.56 2.95
C LEU A 20 23.79 -0.42 1.98
N LEU A 21 24.65 0.59 1.85
CA LEU A 21 24.47 1.66 0.84
C LEU A 21 24.47 1.09 -0.58
N MET A 22 25.36 0.14 -0.88
CA MET A 22 25.40 -0.52 -2.18
C MET A 22 24.12 -1.34 -2.42
N GLN A 23 23.61 -2.02 -1.40
CA GLN A 23 22.34 -2.74 -1.50
C GLN A 23 21.15 -1.80 -1.75
N MET A 24 21.07 -0.68 -1.04
CA MET A 24 20.05 0.36 -1.26
C MET A 24 20.12 0.94 -2.67
N ALA A 25 21.32 1.28 -3.14
CA ALA A 25 21.53 1.77 -4.49
C ALA A 25 21.13 0.72 -5.55
N GLY A 26 21.44 -0.56 -5.29
CA GLY A 26 21.04 -1.67 -6.15
C GLY A 26 19.53 -1.82 -6.29
N THR A 27 18.79 -1.85 -5.17
CA THR A 27 17.32 -1.98 -5.20
C THR A 27 16.65 -0.76 -5.84
N MET A 28 17.14 0.45 -5.55
CA MET A 28 16.72 1.67 -6.22
C MET A 28 16.96 1.61 -7.74
N GLY A 29 18.15 1.14 -8.16
CA GLY A 29 18.51 0.99 -9.56
C GLY A 29 17.56 0.04 -10.30
N VAL A 30 17.27 -1.11 -9.71
CA VAL A 30 16.30 -2.08 -10.27
C VAL A 30 14.92 -1.44 -10.43
N GLY A 31 14.42 -0.76 -9.38
CA GLY A 31 13.13 -0.05 -9.44
C GLY A 31 13.09 1.04 -10.50
N ALA A 32 14.15 1.85 -10.61
CA ALA A 32 14.24 2.93 -11.60
C ALA A 32 14.30 2.39 -13.03
N ILE A 33 15.13 1.37 -13.29
CA ILE A 33 15.29 0.77 -14.62
C ILE A 33 13.99 0.10 -15.06
N THR A 34 13.37 -0.69 -14.19
CA THR A 34 12.10 -1.36 -14.50
C THR A 34 10.97 -0.35 -14.73
N GLY A 35 10.85 0.66 -13.85
CA GLY A 35 9.85 1.72 -13.99
C GLY A 35 9.99 2.52 -15.29
N LEU A 36 11.22 2.94 -15.62
CA LEU A 36 11.51 3.64 -16.88
C LEU A 36 11.26 2.75 -18.11
N GLY A 37 11.63 1.46 -18.02
CA GLY A 37 11.41 0.48 -19.09
C GLY A 37 9.94 0.24 -19.41
N VAL A 38 9.06 0.26 -18.39
CA VAL A 38 7.61 0.20 -18.59
C VAL A 38 7.08 1.54 -19.09
N ALA A 39 7.39 2.64 -18.40
CA ALA A 39 6.82 3.96 -18.70
C ALA A 39 7.16 4.47 -20.10
N SER A 40 8.34 4.11 -20.65
CA SER A 40 8.77 4.52 -21.98
C SER A 40 8.02 3.84 -23.13
N LYS A 41 7.27 2.76 -22.87
CA LYS A 41 6.61 1.95 -23.90
C LYS A 41 5.09 2.14 -23.96
N VAL A 42 4.52 2.91 -23.03
CA VAL A 42 3.07 3.04 -22.85
C VAL A 42 2.51 4.21 -23.66
N GLY A 43 1.41 3.96 -24.38
CA GLY A 43 0.73 4.98 -25.17
C GLY A 43 -0.08 5.97 -24.31
N VAL A 44 -0.40 7.15 -24.86
CA VAL A 44 -1.19 8.18 -24.15
C VAL A 44 -2.58 7.67 -23.73
N THR A 45 -3.17 6.77 -24.53
CA THR A 45 -4.47 6.14 -24.25
C THR A 45 -4.42 5.14 -23.09
N GLU A 46 -3.24 4.63 -22.78
CA GLU A 46 -2.97 3.64 -21.73
C GLU A 46 -2.45 4.28 -20.43
N LEU A 47 -2.32 5.62 -20.39
CA LEU A 47 -1.91 6.33 -19.19
C LEU A 47 -2.81 6.04 -17.99
N PRO A 48 -4.15 5.97 -18.09
CA PRO A 48 -4.99 5.72 -16.92
C PRO A 48 -4.68 4.39 -16.23
N GLN A 49 -4.47 3.31 -17.00
CA GLN A 49 -4.14 1.99 -16.44
C GLN A 49 -2.72 1.97 -15.89
N LEU A 50 -1.75 2.61 -16.55
CA LEU A 50 -0.39 2.68 -16.03
C LEU A 50 -0.34 3.43 -14.69
N VAL A 51 -1.07 4.54 -14.56
CA VAL A 51 -1.18 5.30 -13.31
C VAL A 51 -1.80 4.44 -12.21
N ALA A 52 -2.86 3.69 -12.51
CA ALA A 52 -3.45 2.75 -11.56
C ALA A 52 -2.42 1.69 -11.13
N ALA A 53 -1.72 1.05 -12.07
CA ALA A 53 -0.69 0.06 -11.75
C ALA A 53 0.41 0.63 -10.84
N PHE A 54 0.94 1.83 -11.13
CA PHE A 54 1.97 2.45 -10.27
C PHE A 54 1.45 2.83 -8.89
N HIS A 55 0.20 3.24 -8.74
CA HIS A 55 -0.37 3.55 -7.44
C HIS A 55 -0.49 2.30 -6.55
N SER A 56 -0.69 1.12 -7.15
CA SER A 56 -0.62 -0.14 -6.41
C SER A 56 0.78 -0.38 -5.79
N LEU A 57 1.86 -0.01 -6.50
CA LEU A 57 3.24 -0.14 -5.97
C LEU A 57 3.48 0.80 -4.78
N VAL A 58 2.91 2.00 -4.80
CA VAL A 58 2.94 2.93 -3.65
C VAL A 58 2.25 2.31 -2.43
N GLY A 59 1.09 1.66 -2.65
CA GLY A 59 0.39 0.94 -1.59
C GLY A 59 1.21 -0.22 -1.01
N VAL A 60 1.87 -1.02 -1.86
CA VAL A 60 2.75 -2.12 -1.42
C VAL A 60 3.91 -1.58 -0.59
N ALA A 61 4.55 -0.48 -1.03
CA ALA A 61 5.60 0.17 -0.28
C ALA A 61 5.12 0.67 1.10
N ALA A 62 3.92 1.24 1.18
CA ALA A 62 3.32 1.69 2.44
C ALA A 62 3.06 0.53 3.41
N VAL A 63 2.46 -0.56 2.93
CA VAL A 63 2.22 -1.77 3.74
C VAL A 63 3.54 -2.39 4.19
N ALA A 64 4.50 -2.59 3.28
CA ALA A 64 5.80 -3.16 3.62
C ALA A 64 6.53 -2.30 4.68
N THR A 65 6.47 -0.97 4.55
CA THR A 65 7.06 -0.04 5.52
C THR A 65 6.39 -0.14 6.88
N ALA A 66 5.05 -0.23 6.93
CA ALA A 66 4.32 -0.38 8.18
C ALA A 66 4.69 -1.68 8.92
N PHE A 67 4.78 -2.80 8.22
CA PHE A 67 5.21 -4.07 8.81
C PHE A 67 6.66 -4.03 9.27
N ALA A 68 7.56 -3.43 8.48
CA ALA A 68 8.96 -3.25 8.88
C ALA A 68 9.08 -2.39 10.14
N SER A 69 8.39 -1.24 10.21
CA SER A 69 8.36 -0.39 11.40
C SER A 69 7.81 -1.11 12.63
N MET A 70 6.78 -1.94 12.47
CA MET A 70 6.25 -2.73 13.59
C MET A 70 7.25 -3.76 14.11
N LEU A 71 7.99 -4.42 13.22
CA LEU A 71 9.02 -5.40 13.58
C LEU A 71 10.23 -4.76 14.27
N ILE A 72 10.60 -3.54 13.87
CA ILE A 72 11.76 -2.83 14.43
C ILE A 72 11.41 -2.15 15.76
N GLU A 73 10.24 -1.50 15.85
CA GLU A 73 9.94 -0.55 16.92
C GLU A 73 8.75 -0.95 17.81
N GLY A 74 8.01 -2.03 17.49
CA GLY A 74 6.64 -2.25 17.96
C GLY A 74 6.37 -1.99 19.46
N ALA A 75 7.20 -2.52 20.37
CA ALA A 75 7.01 -2.35 21.82
C ALA A 75 7.52 -1.01 22.38
N HIS A 76 8.35 -0.29 21.64
CA HIS A 76 8.98 0.97 22.05
C HIS A 76 8.45 2.19 21.29
N ALA A 77 7.57 1.97 20.31
CA ALA A 77 6.95 3.01 19.51
C ALA A 77 6.02 3.89 20.35
N THR A 78 6.07 5.19 20.10
CA THR A 78 5.10 6.15 20.66
C THR A 78 3.70 5.87 20.10
N LEU A 79 2.65 6.30 20.80
CA LEU A 79 1.28 6.19 20.30
C LEU A 79 1.12 6.82 18.91
N THR A 80 1.73 7.98 18.67
CA THR A 80 1.71 8.65 17.35
C THR A 80 2.34 7.79 16.26
N HIS A 81 3.46 7.12 16.56
CA HIS A 81 4.10 6.22 15.60
C HIS A 81 3.22 4.98 15.33
N GLN A 82 2.63 4.38 16.36
CA GLN A 82 1.71 3.24 16.20
C GLN A 82 0.48 3.62 15.36
N VAL A 83 -0.12 4.79 15.58
CA VAL A 83 -1.22 5.31 14.75
C VAL A 83 -0.79 5.47 13.29
N ALA A 84 0.41 6.02 13.05
CA ALA A 84 0.94 6.20 11.70
C ALA A 84 1.19 4.86 10.99
N VAL A 85 1.77 3.88 11.68
CA VAL A 85 2.02 2.52 11.18
C VAL A 85 0.70 1.83 10.81
N TYR A 86 -0.27 1.82 11.72
CA TYR A 86 -1.57 1.20 11.49
C TYR A 86 -2.29 1.83 10.30
N THR A 87 -2.33 3.16 10.27
CA THR A 87 -3.00 3.93 9.20
C THR A 87 -2.30 3.73 7.85
N ALA A 88 -0.96 3.69 7.83
CA ALA A 88 -0.19 3.41 6.62
C ALA A 88 -0.48 2.02 6.05
N ALA A 89 -0.58 0.99 6.91
CA ALA A 89 -0.94 -0.36 6.48
C ALA A 89 -2.37 -0.44 5.92
N VAL A 90 -3.35 0.16 6.61
CA VAL A 90 -4.76 0.17 6.18
C VAL A 90 -4.93 0.91 4.86
N ILE A 91 -4.47 2.16 4.78
CA ILE A 91 -4.62 2.96 3.55
C ILE A 91 -3.82 2.33 2.41
N GLY A 92 -2.60 1.87 2.69
CA GLY A 92 -1.77 1.17 1.72
C GLY A 92 -2.47 -0.06 1.14
N ALA A 93 -3.09 -0.89 1.98
CA ALA A 93 -3.81 -2.08 1.55
C ALA A 93 -5.04 -1.76 0.69
N VAL A 94 -5.83 -0.74 1.05
CA VAL A 94 -6.95 -0.24 0.21
C VAL A 94 -6.43 0.22 -1.14
N THR A 95 -5.34 0.98 -1.15
CA THR A 95 -4.70 1.49 -2.36
C THR A 95 -4.22 0.37 -3.27
N VAL A 96 -3.57 -0.68 -2.74
CA VAL A 96 -3.11 -1.82 -3.53
C VAL A 96 -4.28 -2.46 -4.28
N THR A 97 -5.32 -2.88 -3.58
CA THR A 97 -6.41 -3.65 -4.20
C THR A 97 -7.31 -2.80 -5.06
N GLY A 98 -7.61 -1.56 -4.65
CA GLY A 98 -8.37 -0.63 -5.48
C GLY A 98 -7.67 -0.34 -6.80
N SER A 99 -6.37 -0.09 -6.75
CA SER A 99 -5.55 0.16 -7.94
C SER A 99 -5.47 -1.05 -8.88
N LEU A 100 -5.31 -2.26 -8.33
CA LEU A 100 -5.28 -3.49 -9.13
C LEU A 100 -6.61 -3.77 -9.83
N VAL A 101 -7.74 -3.55 -9.14
CA VAL A 101 -9.07 -3.70 -9.76
C VAL A 101 -9.28 -2.63 -10.84
N ALA A 102 -8.91 -1.38 -10.58
CA ALA A 102 -9.00 -0.31 -11.57
C ALA A 102 -8.16 -0.62 -12.82
N PHE A 103 -6.90 -1.05 -12.63
CA PHE A 103 -6.03 -1.50 -13.71
C PHE A 103 -6.68 -2.63 -14.52
N ALA A 104 -7.17 -3.68 -13.86
CA ALA A 104 -7.75 -4.83 -14.53
C ALA A 104 -9.00 -4.47 -15.36
N LYS A 105 -9.82 -3.53 -14.89
CA LYS A 105 -10.99 -3.05 -15.64
C LYS A 105 -10.57 -2.21 -16.86
N LEU A 106 -9.60 -1.31 -16.70
CA LEU A 106 -9.11 -0.46 -17.79
C LEU A 106 -8.39 -1.25 -18.89
N GLN A 107 -7.70 -2.33 -18.51
CA GLN A 107 -7.07 -3.29 -19.44
C GLN A 107 -8.06 -4.23 -20.13
N GLY A 108 -9.34 -4.22 -19.75
CA GLY A 108 -10.33 -5.18 -20.25
C GLY A 108 -10.16 -6.61 -19.73
N LEU A 109 -9.32 -6.83 -18.71
CA LEU A 109 -9.14 -8.16 -18.08
C LEU A 109 -10.34 -8.57 -17.22
N VAL A 110 -11.10 -7.59 -16.72
CA VAL A 110 -12.32 -7.77 -15.92
C VAL A 110 -13.44 -6.92 -16.51
N LYS A 111 -14.68 -7.41 -16.42
CA LYS A 111 -15.86 -6.72 -16.96
C LYS A 111 -15.99 -5.29 -16.39
N GLY A 112 -16.18 -4.31 -17.29
CA GLY A 112 -16.38 -2.90 -16.93
C GLY A 112 -17.64 -2.67 -16.08
N SER A 113 -18.67 -3.49 -16.25
CA SER A 113 -19.94 -3.36 -15.50
C SER A 113 -19.72 -3.37 -13.98
N PRO A 114 -20.45 -2.54 -13.22
CA PRO A 114 -20.37 -2.55 -11.76
C PRO A 114 -20.63 -3.95 -11.19
N PHE A 115 -19.73 -4.42 -10.32
CA PHE A 115 -19.96 -5.64 -9.54
C PHE A 115 -20.99 -5.37 -8.44
N THR A 116 -22.05 -6.18 -8.38
CA THR A 116 -23.14 -6.00 -7.43
C THR A 116 -23.21 -7.17 -6.46
N LEU A 117 -22.87 -6.91 -5.20
CA LEU A 117 -23.12 -7.81 -4.08
C LEU A 117 -24.42 -7.43 -3.37
N PRO A 118 -25.22 -8.42 -2.92
CA PRO A 118 -26.31 -8.14 -1.99
C PRO A 118 -25.75 -7.49 -0.71
N PHE A 119 -26.42 -6.46 -0.20
CA PHE A 119 -26.02 -5.73 1.02
C PHE A 119 -24.61 -5.08 1.00
N LYS A 120 -24.04 -4.76 -0.18
CA LYS A 120 -22.69 -4.17 -0.30
C LYS A 120 -22.41 -2.97 0.62
N ARG A 121 -23.41 -2.12 0.86
CA ARG A 121 -23.28 -0.94 1.74
C ARG A 121 -23.07 -1.36 3.20
N VAL A 122 -23.83 -2.37 3.64
CA VAL A 122 -23.73 -2.92 4.99
C VAL A 122 -22.39 -3.62 5.17
N LEU A 123 -21.97 -4.42 4.18
CA LEU A 123 -20.67 -5.10 4.21
C LEU A 123 -19.51 -4.09 4.27
N ASN A 124 -19.55 -3.05 3.44
CA ASN A 124 -18.53 -1.99 3.44
C ASN A 124 -18.47 -1.25 4.78
N ALA A 125 -19.63 -0.90 5.35
CA ALA A 125 -19.70 -0.25 6.65
C ALA A 125 -19.17 -1.18 7.77
N ALA A 126 -19.54 -2.46 7.74
CA ALA A 126 -19.08 -3.45 8.70
C ALA A 126 -17.55 -3.62 8.66
N MET A 127 -16.95 -3.67 7.47
CA MET A 127 -15.49 -3.74 7.32
C MET A 127 -14.80 -2.49 7.90
N ILE A 128 -15.30 -1.28 7.61
CA ILE A 128 -14.75 -0.04 8.18
C ILE A 128 -14.85 -0.05 9.72
N ILE A 129 -16.02 -0.42 10.25
CA ILE A 129 -16.25 -0.47 11.70
C ILE A 129 -15.32 -1.51 12.35
N ALA A 130 -15.11 -2.67 11.71
CA ALA A 130 -14.26 -3.73 12.21
C ALA A 130 -12.75 -3.37 12.21
N LEU A 131 -12.31 -2.33 11.49
CA LEU A 131 -10.94 -1.81 11.61
C LEU A 131 -10.68 -1.16 12.97
N PHE A 132 -11.69 -0.65 13.67
CA PHE A 132 -11.50 0.00 14.96
C PHE A 132 -11.07 -0.97 16.08
N PRO A 133 -11.74 -2.11 16.34
CA PRO A 133 -11.27 -3.06 17.35
C PRO A 133 -9.89 -3.67 17.00
N LEU A 134 -9.55 -3.79 15.71
CA LEU A 134 -8.21 -4.23 15.30
C LEU A 134 -7.14 -3.19 15.62
N TYR A 135 -7.45 -1.90 15.46
CA TYR A 135 -6.59 -0.82 15.94
C TYR A 135 -6.38 -0.89 17.46
N GLN A 136 -7.45 -1.11 18.23
CA GLN A 136 -7.34 -1.26 19.69
C GLN A 136 -6.49 -2.47 20.11
N ALA A 137 -6.56 -3.57 19.36
CA ALA A 137 -5.73 -4.75 19.59
C ALA A 137 -4.26 -4.55 19.15
N PHE A 138 -4.01 -3.61 18.25
CA PHE A 138 -2.68 -3.26 17.76
C PHE A 138 -1.95 -2.26 18.68
N VAL A 139 -2.66 -1.25 19.18
CA VAL A 139 -2.06 -0.20 20.03
C VAL A 139 -1.60 -0.77 21.36
N GLY A 140 -0.38 -0.42 21.76
CA GLY A 140 0.24 -0.92 22.98
C GLY A 140 0.66 -2.40 22.93
N ALA A 141 0.38 -3.11 21.83
CA ALA A 141 0.88 -4.46 21.64
C ALA A 141 2.37 -4.43 21.29
N GLY A 142 3.14 -5.37 21.85
CA GLY A 142 4.54 -5.58 21.44
C GLY A 142 4.65 -6.04 19.98
N ALA A 143 5.86 -5.97 19.41
CA ALA A 143 6.12 -6.24 17.99
C ALA A 143 5.41 -7.49 17.46
N LEU A 144 5.66 -8.67 18.04
CA LEU A 144 5.04 -9.92 17.60
C LEU A 144 3.54 -10.03 17.95
N ALA A 145 3.11 -9.40 19.03
CA ALA A 145 1.72 -9.48 19.51
C ALA A 145 0.76 -8.62 18.66
N GLY A 146 1.23 -7.51 18.08
CA GLY A 146 0.42 -6.66 17.22
C GLY A 146 0.42 -7.08 15.74
N LEU A 147 1.31 -7.98 15.31
CA LEU A 147 1.33 -8.50 13.93
C LEU A 147 -0.01 -9.12 13.48
N PRO A 148 -0.70 -9.96 14.28
CA PRO A 148 -1.99 -10.51 13.90
C PRO A 148 -3.03 -9.41 13.66
N ALA A 149 -3.10 -8.41 14.54
CA ALA A 149 -4.02 -7.28 14.40
C ALA A 149 -3.72 -6.45 13.14
N LEU A 150 -2.45 -6.13 12.89
CA LEU A 150 -2.03 -5.38 11.69
C LEU A 150 -2.29 -6.16 10.40
N SER A 151 -2.04 -7.47 10.41
CA SER A 151 -2.25 -8.36 9.27
C SER A 151 -3.72 -8.52 8.92
N LEU A 152 -4.58 -8.73 9.93
CA LEU A 152 -6.02 -8.81 9.74
C LEU A 152 -6.61 -7.47 9.29
N ALA A 153 -6.14 -6.35 9.85
CA ALA A 153 -6.55 -5.02 9.41
C ALA A 153 -6.16 -4.75 7.95
N SER A 154 -4.94 -5.12 7.56
CA SER A 154 -4.46 -4.99 6.18
C SER A 154 -5.27 -5.87 5.21
N LEU A 155 -5.57 -7.11 5.60
CA LEU A 155 -6.39 -8.02 4.79
C LEU A 155 -7.82 -7.50 4.64
N LEU A 156 -8.43 -7.05 5.74
CA LEU A 156 -9.77 -6.49 5.72
C LEU A 156 -9.85 -5.22 4.86
N ALA A 157 -8.85 -4.34 4.98
CA ALA A 157 -8.70 -3.14 4.17
C ALA A 157 -8.47 -3.47 2.68
N ALA A 158 -7.67 -4.50 2.37
CA ALA A 158 -7.49 -5.00 1.01
C ALA A 158 -8.81 -5.50 0.42
N ILE A 159 -9.59 -6.28 1.17
CA ILE A 159 -10.92 -6.76 0.73
C ILE A 159 -11.88 -5.57 0.53
N PHE A 160 -11.87 -4.59 1.43
CA PHE A 160 -12.65 -3.37 1.29
C PHE A 160 -12.31 -2.60 0.01
N GLY A 161 -11.02 -2.36 -0.27
CA GLY A 161 -10.57 -1.66 -1.47
C GLY A 161 -10.98 -2.38 -2.76
N LEU A 162 -10.93 -3.72 -2.74
CA LEU A 162 -11.38 -4.57 -3.84
C LEU A 162 -12.88 -4.41 -4.09
N ILE A 163 -13.71 -4.58 -3.04
CA ILE A 163 -15.18 -4.55 -3.16
C ILE A 163 -15.67 -3.17 -3.58
N VAL A 164 -15.12 -2.11 -2.98
CA VAL A 164 -15.49 -0.73 -3.31
C VAL A 164 -15.18 -0.43 -4.77
N THR A 165 -13.98 -0.75 -5.24
CA THR A 165 -13.56 -0.41 -6.61
C THR A 165 -14.27 -1.28 -7.64
N ALA A 166 -14.47 -2.58 -7.36
CA ALA A 166 -15.23 -3.46 -8.24
C ALA A 166 -16.68 -2.98 -8.44
N GLY A 167 -17.26 -2.37 -7.40
CA GLY A 167 -18.61 -1.82 -7.41
C GLY A 167 -18.77 -0.50 -8.20
N VAL A 168 -17.69 0.11 -8.66
CA VAL A 168 -17.71 1.29 -9.55
C VAL A 168 -17.76 0.82 -11.00
N GLY A 169 -18.61 1.43 -11.83
CA GLY A 169 -18.64 1.15 -13.27
C GLY A 169 -17.40 1.69 -13.98
N GLY A 170 -16.71 0.84 -14.73
CA GLY A 170 -15.66 1.21 -15.67
C GLY A 170 -16.19 1.07 -17.10
N ARG A 171 -15.69 1.90 -18.02
CA ARG A 171 -15.98 1.77 -19.45
C ARG A 171 -15.41 0.46 -19.98
#